data_AF-A0A067FPG7-F1
#
_entry.id   AF-A0A067FPG7-F1
#
_cell.length_a   1.000
_cell.length_b   1.000
_cell.length_c   1.000
_cell.angle_alpha   90.00
_cell.angle_beta   90.00
_cell.angle_gamma   90.00
#
_symmetry.space_group_name_H-M   'P 1'
#
loop_
_entity.id
_entity.type
_entity.pdbx_description
1 polymer ?
#
loop_
_entity_poly.entity_id
_entity_poly.type
_entity_poly.pdbx_seq_one_letter_code
_entity_poly.pdbx_strand_id
1 'polypeptide(L)'
;MVLRTIGINNCNIQGLAEQCCTTSIWTVDLAYLLQKFNVGFSYFTITLGANPNYSVETFYKEQLPTDLVRVDMLFQKARSAGIKIECGSISGVEISLMILSGNYIAIALVDQYKL
;
A
#
# COMPACT_ATOMS: atom_id res chain seq x y z
N MET A 1 -1.12 -7.73 11.87
CA MET A 1 0.27 -8.04 12.29
C MET A 1 1.02 -6.76 12.62
N VAL A 2 1.24 -5.82 11.69
CA VAL A 2 1.98 -4.56 11.97
C VAL A 2 1.40 -3.71 13.11
N LEU A 3 0.10 -3.36 13.06
CA LEU A 3 -0.53 -2.56 14.11
C LEU A 3 -0.38 -3.18 15.51
N ARG A 4 -0.50 -4.51 15.62
CA ARG A 4 -0.30 -5.23 16.88
C ARG A 4 1.17 -5.18 17.34
N THR A 5 2.11 -5.33 16.41
CA THR A 5 3.56 -5.23 16.70
C THR A 5 3.93 -3.87 17.31
N ILE A 6 3.25 -2.79 16.91
CA ILE A 6 3.44 -1.44 17.45
C ILE A 6 2.50 -1.11 18.62
N GLY A 7 1.83 -2.11 19.21
CA GLY A 7 1.00 -1.95 20.41
C GLY A 7 -0.48 -1.60 20.18
N ILE A 8 -0.92 -1.46 18.93
CA ILE A 8 -2.32 -1.19 18.57
C ILE A 8 -3.09 -2.51 18.47
N ASN A 9 -3.73 -2.89 19.57
CA ASN A 9 -4.36 -4.22 19.73
C ASN A 9 -5.89 -4.22 19.59
N ASN A 10 -6.53 -3.06 19.63
CA ASN A 10 -8.00 -2.92 19.64
C ASN A 10 -8.60 -2.87 18.23
N CYS A 11 -8.01 -3.58 17.27
CA CYS A 11 -8.49 -3.61 15.89
C CYS A 11 -8.59 -5.07 15.39
N ASN A 12 -9.69 -5.36 14.71
CA ASN A 12 -9.89 -6.58 13.94
C ASN A 12 -9.89 -6.24 12.44
N ILE A 13 -9.74 -7.26 11.59
CA ILE A 13 -9.62 -7.04 10.14
C ILE A 13 -10.84 -6.36 9.53
N GLN A 14 -12.04 -6.69 10.01
CA GLN A 14 -13.29 -6.15 9.52
C GLN A 14 -13.41 -4.65 9.83
N GLY A 15 -13.13 -4.25 11.07
CA GLY A 15 -13.12 -2.84 11.48
C GLY A 15 -11.99 -2.03 10.84
N LEU A 16 -10.92 -2.66 10.34
CA LEU A 16 -9.92 -1.98 9.51
C LEU A 16 -10.41 -1.80 8.08
N ALA A 17 -11.07 -2.81 7.50
CA ALA A 17 -11.63 -2.75 6.16
C ALA A 17 -12.75 -1.69 6.06
N GLU A 18 -13.64 -1.62 7.06
CA GLU A 18 -14.70 -0.61 7.15
C GLU A 18 -14.15 0.82 7.15
N GLN A 19 -12.93 1.03 7.63
CA GLN A 19 -12.27 2.34 7.63
C GLN A 19 -11.70 2.77 6.28
N CYS A 20 -11.54 1.84 5.33
CA CYS A 20 -11.00 2.14 4.01
C CYS A 20 -12.08 2.61 3.02
N CYS A 21 -13.36 2.59 3.40
CA CYS A 21 -14.50 3.05 2.57
C CYS A 21 -14.55 2.48 1.14
N THR A 22 -13.92 1.33 0.88
CA THR A 22 -13.86 0.64 -0.41
C THR A 22 -13.80 -0.86 -0.20
N THR A 23 -14.33 -1.63 -1.15
CA THR A 23 -14.19 -3.09 -1.19
C THR A 23 -13.02 -3.53 -2.09
N SER A 24 -12.43 -2.60 -2.85
CA SER A 24 -11.26 -2.81 -3.69
C SER A 24 -10.09 -2.01 -3.13
N ILE A 25 -9.42 -2.61 -2.13
CA ILE A 25 -8.31 -2.03 -1.37
C ILE A 25 -7.04 -2.06 -2.21
N TRP A 26 -6.34 -0.92 -2.25
CA TRP A 26 -5.02 -0.76 -2.82
C TRP A 26 -4.01 -0.34 -1.75
N THR A 27 -2.73 -0.43 -2.07
CA THR A 27 -1.63 -0.08 -1.14
C THR A 27 -1.75 1.35 -0.60
N VAL A 28 -2.28 2.28 -1.41
CA VAL A 28 -2.52 3.66 -0.98
C VAL A 28 -3.59 3.77 0.12
N ASP A 29 -4.59 2.89 0.13
CA ASP A 29 -5.59 2.83 1.20
C ASP A 29 -4.95 2.38 2.53
N LEU A 30 -3.94 1.49 2.47
CA LEU A 30 -3.15 1.11 3.64
C LEU A 30 -2.35 2.30 4.20
N ALA A 31 -1.83 3.17 3.34
CA ALA A 31 -1.12 4.37 3.77
C ALA A 31 -2.06 5.33 4.53
N TYR A 32 -3.31 5.48 4.06
CA TYR A 32 -4.34 6.22 4.81
C TYR A 32 -4.65 5.59 6.16
N LEU A 33 -4.76 4.26 6.21
CA LEU A 33 -5.01 3.55 7.45
C LEU A 33 -3.87 3.81 8.46
N LEU A 34 -2.61 3.71 8.03
CA LEU A 34 -1.44 4.02 8.87
C LEU A 34 -1.43 5.47 9.35
N GLN A 35 -1.74 6.43 8.45
CA GLN A 35 -1.87 7.84 8.81
C GLN A 35 -2.94 8.07 9.88
N LYS A 36 -4.10 7.40 9.77
CA LYS A 36 -5.21 7.50 10.73
C LYS A 36 -4.85 6.98 12.12
N PHE A 37 -3.98 5.97 12.20
CA PHE A 37 -3.42 5.48 13.45
C PHE A 37 -2.20 6.28 13.94
N ASN A 38 -1.88 7.41 13.28
CA ASN A 38 -0.72 8.25 13.57
C ASN A 38 0.61 7.47 13.55
N VAL A 39 0.72 6.50 12.66
CA VAL A 39 1.94 5.70 12.46
C VAL A 39 2.83 6.45 11.47
N GLY A 40 4.08 6.69 11.84
CA GLY A 40 5.09 7.20 10.90
C GLY A 40 5.49 6.10 9.90
N PHE A 41 5.44 6.39 8.60
CA PHE A 41 5.81 5.45 7.56
C PHE A 41 6.52 6.13 6.38
N SER A 42 7.21 5.33 5.57
CA SER A 42 7.72 5.72 4.26
C SER A 42 7.11 4.78 3.22
N TYR A 43 6.50 5.33 2.18
CA TYR A 43 5.85 4.57 1.12
C TYR A 43 6.60 4.72 -0.19
N PHE A 44 7.24 3.63 -0.63
CA PHE A 44 7.90 3.50 -1.92
C PHE A 44 7.07 2.68 -2.91
N THR A 45 7.01 3.13 -4.16
CA THR A 45 6.44 2.37 -5.28
C THR A 45 7.12 2.75 -6.58
N ILE A 46 7.29 1.80 -7.51
CA ILE A 46 7.79 2.09 -8.86
C ILE A 46 6.70 2.53 -9.83
N THR A 47 5.43 2.41 -9.43
CA THR A 47 4.27 2.85 -10.22
C THR A 47 3.36 3.71 -9.36
N LEU A 48 3.09 4.93 -9.83
CA LEU A 48 2.06 5.79 -9.27
C LEU A 48 0.74 5.47 -9.97
N GLY A 49 -0.28 5.07 -9.22
CA GLY A 49 -1.52 4.58 -9.80
C GLY A 49 -1.50 3.06 -10.04
N ALA A 50 -2.42 2.57 -10.87
CA ALA A 50 -2.42 1.18 -11.33
C ALA A 50 -1.40 1.01 -12.48
N ASN A 51 -0.74 -0.15 -12.53
CA ASN A 51 0.24 -0.44 -13.57
C ASN A 51 -0.48 -0.90 -14.87
N PRO A 52 -0.39 -0.15 -15.98
CA PRO A 52 -1.08 -0.47 -17.23
C PRO A 52 -0.56 -1.76 -17.89
N ASN A 53 0.63 -2.24 -17.52
CA ASN A 53 1.21 -3.46 -18.08
C ASN A 53 0.45 -4.72 -17.67
N TYR A 54 -0.41 -4.66 -16.65
CA TYR A 54 -1.32 -5.77 -16.30
C TYR A 54 -2.49 -5.94 -17.29
N SER A 55 -2.56 -5.15 -18.37
CA SER A 55 -3.58 -5.31 -19.42
C SER A 55 -3.52 -6.67 -20.13
N VAL A 56 -2.34 -7.32 -20.15
CA VAL A 56 -2.16 -8.66 -20.70
C VAL A 56 -2.67 -9.77 -19.78
N GLU A 57 -2.94 -9.44 -18.52
CA GLU A 57 -3.36 -10.40 -17.50
C GLU A 57 -4.87 -10.55 -17.50
N THR A 58 -5.36 -11.76 -17.80
CA THR A 58 -6.79 -12.06 -17.89
C THR A 58 -7.56 -11.63 -16.63
N PHE A 59 -6.92 -11.77 -15.46
CA PHE A 59 -7.48 -11.36 -14.18
C PHE A 59 -7.79 -9.86 -14.10
N TYR A 60 -6.92 -9.00 -14.66
CA TYR A 60 -7.05 -7.55 -14.57
C TYR A 60 -7.75 -6.93 -15.79
N LYS A 61 -7.80 -7.62 -16.93
CA LYS A 61 -8.19 -7.07 -18.23
C LYS A 61 -9.51 -6.28 -18.23
N GLU A 62 -10.55 -6.80 -17.59
CA GLU A 62 -11.89 -6.18 -17.61
C GLU A 62 -11.97 -4.93 -16.72
N GLN A 63 -11.30 -4.95 -15.55
CA GLN A 63 -11.39 -3.89 -14.54
C GLN A 63 -10.31 -2.81 -14.71
N LEU A 64 -9.21 -3.13 -15.42
CA LEU A 64 -8.05 -2.26 -15.53
C LEU A 64 -8.35 -0.84 -16.03
N PRO A 65 -9.19 -0.61 -17.07
CA PRO A 65 -9.49 0.77 -17.50
C PRO A 65 -10.11 1.62 -16.39
N THR A 66 -11.03 1.04 -15.62
CA THR A 66 -11.67 1.70 -14.48
C THR A 66 -10.67 1.90 -13.33
N ASP A 67 -9.83 0.89 -13.07
CA ASP A 67 -8.83 0.95 -12.01
C ASP A 67 -7.70 1.94 -12.29
N LEU A 68 -7.28 2.11 -13.55
CA LEU A 68 -6.30 3.13 -13.92
C LEU A 68 -6.75 4.52 -13.48
N VAL A 69 -7.99 4.89 -13.81
CA VAL A 69 -8.55 6.19 -13.46
C VAL A 69 -8.79 6.30 -11.95
N ARG A 70 -9.39 5.27 -11.35
CA ARG A 70 -9.73 5.26 -9.92
C ARG A 70 -8.50 5.31 -9.03
N VAL A 71 -7.51 4.48 -9.31
CA VAL A 71 -6.29 4.39 -8.48
C VAL A 71 -5.43 5.63 -8.66
N ASP A 72 -5.33 6.20 -9.87
CA ASP A 72 -4.67 7.49 -10.04
C ASP A 72 -5.31 8.58 -9.15
N MET A 73 -6.64 8.67 -9.14
CA MET A 73 -7.36 9.59 -8.24
C MET A 73 -7.05 9.33 -6.75
N LEU A 74 -6.89 8.08 -6.32
CA LEU A 74 -6.50 7.75 -4.95
C LEU A 74 -5.10 8.26 -4.62
N PHE A 75 -4.14 8.11 -5.54
CA PHE A 75 -2.78 8.64 -5.35
C PHE A 75 -2.75 10.17 -5.31
N GLN A 76 -3.53 10.85 -6.17
CA GLN A 76 -3.64 12.31 -6.12
C GLN A 76 -4.22 12.78 -4.79
N LYS A 77 -5.32 12.16 -4.34
CA LYS A 77 -5.94 12.46 -3.03
C LYS A 77 -4.97 12.23 -1.88
N ALA A 78 -4.20 11.14 -1.91
CA ALA A 78 -3.23 10.81 -0.87
C ALA A 78 -2.17 11.91 -0.74
N ARG A 79 -1.62 12.37 -1.87
CA ARG A 79 -0.68 13.49 -1.89
C ARG A 79 -1.29 14.78 -1.36
N SER A 80 -2.51 15.10 -1.77
CA SER A 80 -3.24 16.27 -1.23
C SER A 80 -3.53 16.17 0.27
N ALA A 81 -3.67 14.96 0.81
CA ALA A 81 -3.82 14.67 2.24
C ALA A 81 -2.47 14.62 3.00
N GLY A 82 -1.36 14.98 2.36
CA GLY A 82 -0.03 15.01 2.98
C GLY A 82 0.64 13.65 3.12
N ILE A 83 0.09 12.58 2.51
CA ILE A 83 0.77 11.29 2.44
C ILE A 83 1.93 11.39 1.46
N LYS A 84 3.16 11.27 1.99
CA LYS A 84 4.38 11.26 1.17
C LYS A 84 4.52 9.90 0.48
N ILE A 85 4.44 9.90 -0.85
CA ILE A 85 4.63 8.72 -1.70
C ILE A 85 5.86 8.94 -2.56
N GLU A 86 6.87 8.09 -2.39
CA GLU A 86 8.12 8.14 -3.13
C GLU A 86 8.05 7.19 -4.34
N CYS A 87 8.19 7.77 -5.54
CA CYS A 87 8.27 7.00 -6.77
C CYS A 87 9.71 6.50 -6.94
N GLY A 88 9.96 5.23 -6.64
CA GLY A 88 11.30 4.65 -6.67
C GLY A 88 11.36 3.26 -6.07
N SER A 89 12.48 2.60 -6.32
CA SER A 89 12.83 1.29 -5.77
C SER A 89 13.75 1.45 -4.56
N ILE A 90 13.61 0.55 -3.59
CA ILE A 90 14.53 0.34 -2.47
C ILE A 90 15.09 -1.08 -2.57
N SER A 91 16.40 -1.25 -2.34
CA SER A 91 17.03 -2.56 -2.45
C SER A 91 16.68 -3.46 -1.27
N GLY A 92 16.73 -4.78 -1.49
CA GLY A 92 16.54 -5.74 -0.40
C GLY A 92 17.57 -5.60 0.72
N VAL A 93 18.78 -5.12 0.40
CA VAL A 93 19.83 -4.84 1.39
C VAL A 93 19.43 -3.66 2.28
N GLU A 94 18.94 -2.57 1.69
CA GLU A 94 18.46 -1.40 2.46
C GLU A 94 17.28 -1.77 3.36
N ILE A 95 16.28 -2.50 2.83
CA ILE A 95 15.16 -3.00 3.64
C ILE A 95 15.68 -3.85 4.80
N SER A 96 16.64 -4.74 4.55
CA SER A 96 17.20 -5.63 5.57
C SER A 96 17.91 -4.84 6.67
N LEU A 97 18.72 -3.83 6.30
CA LEU A 97 19.39 -2.96 7.26
C LEU A 97 18.39 -2.16 8.11
N MET A 98 17.32 -1.65 7.53
CA MET A 98 16.24 -0.96 8.26
C MET A 98 15.55 -1.88 9.27
N ILE A 99 15.20 -3.10 8.87
CA ILE A 99 14.57 -4.08 9.77
C ILE A 99 15.53 -4.46 10.91
N LEU A 100 16.79 -4.75 10.58
CA LEU A 100 17.82 -5.15 11.57
C LEU A 100 18.13 -4.05 12.59
N SER A 101 17.87 -2.78 12.25
CA SER A 101 18.00 -1.69 13.20
C SER A 101 16.98 -1.75 14.35
N GLY A 102 15.94 -2.58 14.23
CA GLY A 102 14.85 -2.70 15.21
C GLY A 102 13.84 -1.54 15.19
N ASN A 103 14.04 -0.54 14.32
CA ASN A 103 13.20 0.67 14.28
C ASN A 103 12.09 0.59 13.21
N TYR A 104 12.19 -0.35 12.27
CA TYR A 104 11.32 -0.41 11.11
C TYR A 104 10.65 -1.77 10.97
N ILE A 105 9.40 -1.73 10.51
CA ILE A 105 8.65 -2.90 10.05
C ILE A 105 8.41 -2.70 8.55
N ALA A 106 8.73 -3.71 7.75
CA ALA A 106 8.45 -3.70 6.32
C ALA A 106 7.08 -4.31 6.02
N ILE A 107 6.29 -3.61 5.20
CA ILE A 107 5.11 -4.17 4.51
C ILE A 107 5.47 -4.25 3.04
N ALA A 108 5.59 -5.47 2.52
CA ALA A 108 5.89 -5.71 1.11
C ALA A 108 4.70 -6.41 0.46
N LEU A 109 4.25 -5.90 -0.69
CA LEU A 109 3.34 -6.59 -1.58
C LEU A 109 4.18 -7.30 -2.63
N VAL A 110 3.96 -8.60 -2.75
CA VAL A 110 4.65 -9.45 -3.71
C VAL A 110 3.62 -10.01 -4.67
N ASP A 111 3.99 -10.11 -5.95
CA ASP A 111 3.15 -10.81 -6.91
C ASP A 111 2.98 -12.26 -6.47
N GLN A 112 1.77 -12.79 -6.67
CA GLN A 112 1.54 -14.21 -6.50
C GLN A 112 2.38 -14.96 -7.54
N TYR A 113 3.30 -15.81 -7.09
CA TYR A 113 4.05 -16.70 -7.97
C TYR A 113 3.05 -17.54 -8.78
N LYS A 114 3.12 -17.42 -10.10
CA LYS A 114 2.42 -18.32 -11.01
C LYS A 114 3.28 -19.58 -11.13
N LEU A 115 2.81 -20.67 -10.53
CA LEU A 115 3.39 -22.02 -10.70
C LEU A 115 3.12 -22.54 -12.12
#